data_AF-A0A661S605-F1
#
_entry.id   AF-A0A661S605-F1
#
_cell.length_a   1.000
_cell.length_b   1.000
_cell.length_c   1.000
_cell.angle_alpha   90.00
_cell.angle_beta   90.00
_cell.angle_gamma   90.00
#
_symmetry.space_group_name_H-M   'P 1'
#
loop_
_entity.id
_entity.type
_entity.pdbx_description
1 polymer ?
#
loop_
_entity_poly.entity_id
_entity_poly.type
_entity_poly.pdbx_seq_one_letter_code
_entity_poly.pdbx_strand_id
1 'polypeptide(L)' 'MFLTKLKNKSIFLLIAGIMVVQQVGLNDLFAKDNPKLDNSITIVINETSLVKQAHVYLGDISNIIANGFLKEALEKIDF' A
#
# COMPACT_ATOMS: atom_id res chain seq x y z
N MET A 1 -57.43 -10.13 -13.18
CA MET A 1 -56.02 -10.13 -13.64
C MET A 1 -55.26 -8.95 -13.02
N PHE A 2 -55.14 -8.87 -11.69
CA PHE A 2 -54.53 -7.72 -10.99
C PHE A 2 -53.34 -8.07 -10.08
N LEU A 3 -53.00 -9.36 -9.95
CA LEU A 3 -51.93 -9.84 -9.05
C LEU A 3 -50.54 -9.94 -9.71
N THR A 4 -50.42 -9.66 -11.01
CA THR A 4 -49.13 -9.74 -11.73
C THR A 4 -48.36 -8.41 -11.79
N LYS A 5 -48.99 -7.27 -11.49
CA LYS A 5 -48.32 -5.96 -11.52
C LYS A 5 -47.55 -5.59 -10.23
N LEU A 6 -47.84 -6.24 -9.10
CA LEU A 6 -47.19 -5.93 -7.82
C LEU A 6 -45.87 -6.69 -7.60
N LYS A 7 -45.73 -7.89 -8.20
CA LYS A 7 -44.52 -8.72 -8.08
C LYS A 7 -43.29 -8.15 -8.80
N ASN A 8 -43.51 -7.41 -9.90
CA ASN A 8 -42.41 -6.88 -10.73
C ASN A 8 -41.82 -5.56 -10.21
N LYS A 9 -42.55 -4.81 -9.38
CA LYS A 9 -42.05 -3.56 -8.79
C LYS A 9 -40.99 -3.81 -7.71
N SER A 10 -41.14 -4.88 -6.92
CA SER A 10 -40.19 -5.22 -5.85
C SER A 10 -38.85 -5.73 -6.38
N ILE A 11 -38.86 -6.43 -7.52
CA ILE A 11 -37.64 -6.93 -8.18
C ILE A 11 -36.85 -5.77 -8.82
N PHE A 12 -37.56 -4.76 -9.36
CA PHE A 12 -36.91 -3.59 -9.97
C PHE A 12 -36.19 -2.72 -8.92
N LEU A 13 -36.74 -2.59 -7.72
CA LEU A 13 -36.10 -1.90 -6.59
C LEU A 13 -34.85 -2.64 -6.07
N LEU A 14 -34.85 -3.98 -6.09
CA LEU A 14 -33.69 -4.78 -5.71
C LEU A 14 -32.52 -4.59 -6.70
N ILE A 15 -32.81 -4.58 -8.01
CA ILE A 15 -31.79 -4.44 -9.06
C ILE A 15 -31.22 -3.01 -9.10
N ALA A 16 -32.06 -1.99 -8.93
CA ALA A 16 -31.60 -0.60 -8.84
C ALA A 16 -30.73 -0.36 -7.59
N GLY A 17 -31.06 -0.99 -6.45
CA GLY A 17 -30.23 -0.94 -5.24
C GLY A 17 -28.86 -1.58 -5.43
N ILE A 18 -28.78 -2.71 -6.16
CA ILE A 18 -27.51 -3.39 -6.44
C ILE A 18 -26.63 -2.56 -7.39
N MET A 19 -27.20 -1.87 -8.38
CA MET A 19 -26.41 -1.02 -9.29
C MET A 19 -25.87 0.25 -8.62
N VAL A 20 -26.60 0.83 -7.66
CA VAL A 20 -26.10 1.99 -6.90
C VAL A 20 -24.94 1.59 -5.97
N VAL A 21 -24.98 0.41 -5.35
CA VAL A 21 -23.88 -0.07 -4.48
C VAL A 21 -22.60 -0.37 -5.28
N GLN A 22 -22.71 -0.82 -6.53
CA GLN A 22 -21.53 -1.09 -7.36
C GLN A 22 -20.81 0.18 -7.83
N GLN A 23 -21.53 1.28 -8.07
CA GLN A 23 -20.88 2.52 -8.55
C GLN A 23 -20.15 3.29 -7.45
N VAL A 24 -20.55 3.16 -6.19
CA VAL A 24 -19.86 3.85 -5.07
C VAL A 24 -18.56 3.11 -4.69
N GLY A 25 -18.52 1.77 -4.83
CA GLY A 25 -17.31 0.97 -4.57
C GLY A 25 -16.28 0.97 -5.70
N LEU A 26 -16.68 1.25 -6.96
CA LEU A 26 -15.75 1.33 -8.09
C LEU A 26 -14.96 2.65 -8.12
N ASN A 27 -15.56 3.76 -7.69
CA ASN A 27 -14.85 5.04 -7.63
C ASN A 27 -13.76 5.05 -6.53
N ASP A 28 -13.87 4.21 -5.51
CA ASP A 28 -12.85 4.01 -4.47
C ASP A 28 -11.73 3.04 -4.92
N LEU A 29 -12.03 2.11 -5.82
CA LEU A 29 -11.02 1.26 -6.48
C LEU A 29 -10.22 2.00 -7.56
N PHE A 30 -10.74 3.12 -8.06
CA PHE A 30 -10.04 4.03 -8.96
C PHE A 30 -9.64 5.35 -8.27
N ALA A 31 -9.67 5.38 -6.93
CA ALA A 31 -9.09 6.47 -6.15
C ALA A 31 -7.56 6.46 -6.29
N LYS A 32 -7.13 7.03 -7.42
CA LYS A 32 -5.95 7.87 -7.54
C LYS A 32 -4.71 7.27 -6.87
N ASP A 33 -4.08 6.34 -7.57
CA ASP A 33 -2.63 6.18 -7.46
C ASP A 33 -1.97 7.44 -8.04
N ASN A 34 -2.11 8.57 -7.33
CA ASN A 34 -0.99 9.47 -7.20
C ASN A 34 0.20 8.55 -6.89
N PRO A 35 1.32 8.59 -7.62
CA PRO A 35 2.47 7.80 -7.23
C PRO A 35 2.71 8.09 -5.76
N LYS A 36 2.44 7.10 -4.89
CA LYS A 36 2.81 7.18 -3.50
C LYS A 36 4.29 7.53 -3.58
N LEU A 37 4.65 8.70 -3.06
CA LEU A 37 6.05 8.97 -2.79
C LEU A 37 6.50 7.76 -2.00
N ASP A 38 7.32 6.92 -2.63
CA ASP A 38 7.60 5.59 -2.14
C ASP A 38 8.50 5.79 -0.91
N ASN A 39 7.85 6.07 0.22
CA ASN A 39 8.46 6.28 1.53
C ASN A 39 8.80 4.92 2.15
N SER A 40 8.97 3.89 1.33
CA SER A 40 9.46 2.60 1.75
C SER A 40 10.96 2.71 2.03
N ILE A 41 11.37 2.06 3.11
CA ILE A 41 12.77 1.89 3.47
C ILE A 41 13.08 0.43 3.17
N THR A 42 14.04 0.19 2.29
CA THR A 42 14.54 -1.16 2.04
C THR A 42 15.95 -1.26 2.59
N ILE A 43 16.19 -2.23 3.46
CA ILE A 43 17.50 -2.51 4.05
C ILE A 43 17.83 -3.96 3.69
N VAL A 44 18.90 -4.15 2.92
CA VAL A 44 19.39 -5.48 2.55
C VAL A 44 20.65 -5.75 3.36
N ILE A 45 20.59 -6.68 4.32
CA ILE A 45 21.74 -7.05 5.16
C ILE A 45 22.61 -8.06 4.41
N ASN A 46 23.91 -7.80 4.36
CA ASN A 46 24.89 -8.72 3.81
C ASN A 46 25.14 -9.85 4.82
N GLU A 47 25.01 -11.10 4.37
CA GLU A 47 25.27 -12.28 5.20
C GLU A 47 26.72 -12.34 5.69
N THR A 48 27.66 -11.84 4.87
CA THR A 48 29.06 -11.68 5.25
C THR A 48 29.54 -10.28 4.90
N SER A 49 30.24 -9.64 5.81
CA SER A 49 30.92 -8.35 5.58
C SER A 49 32.23 -8.31 6.33
N LEU A 50 33.31 -8.02 5.61
CA LEU A 50 34.63 -7.83 6.19
C LEU A 50 34.76 -6.40 6.71
N VAL A 51 34.30 -6.19 7.95
CA VAL A 51 34.39 -4.89 8.62
C VAL A 51 35.68 -4.87 9.47
N LYS A 52 36.57 -3.91 9.19
CA LYS A 52 37.90 -3.80 9.85
C LYS A 52 37.96 -2.77 10.98
N GLN A 53 36.82 -2.15 11.31
CA GLN A 53 36.70 -1.04 12.24
C GLN A 53 36.15 -1.50 13.60
N ALA A 54 36.48 -0.75 14.65
CA ALA A 54 36.13 -1.09 16.03
C ALA A 54 34.62 -0.94 16.34
N HIS A 55 33.93 -0.10 15.56
CA HIS A 55 32.49 0.11 15.59
C HIS A 55 31.90 -0.33 14.25
N VAL A 56 30.78 -1.03 14.29
CA VAL A 56 30.10 -1.52 13.09
C VAL A 56 28.78 -0.79 12.97
N TYR A 57 28.66 0.03 11.93
CA TYR A 57 27.43 0.73 11.64
C TYR A 57 26.55 -0.09 10.70
N LEU A 58 25.25 0.17 10.73
CA LEU A 58 24.29 -0.48 9.83
C LEU A 58 24.67 -0.30 8.35
N GLY A 59 25.22 0.86 7.98
CA GLY A 59 25.69 1.11 6.62
C GLY A 59 26.89 0.25 6.19
N ASP A 60 27.68 -0.28 7.12
CA ASP A 60 28.85 -1.11 6.79
C ASP A 60 28.46 -2.54 6.37
N ILE A 61 27.31 -3.01 6.85
CA ILE A 61 26.83 -4.39 6.69
C ILE A 61 25.56 -4.47 5.84
N SER A 62 25.09 -3.36 5.28
CA SER A 62 23.83 -3.34 4.55
C SER A 62 23.80 -2.36 3.39
N ASN A 63 22.90 -2.63 2.44
CA ASN A 63 22.53 -1.68 1.40
C ASN A 63 21.18 -1.05 1.76
N ILE A 64 21.18 0.26 2.01
CA ILE A 64 20.01 1.02 2.45
C ILE A 64 19.46 1.87 1.31
N ILE A 65 18.22 1.60 0.94
CA ILE A 65 17.42 2.36 -0.02
C ILE A 65 16.38 3.12 0.79
N ALA A 66 16.65 4.41 1.00
CA ALA A 66 15.77 5.36 1.67
C ALA A 66 16.02 6.77 1.11
N ASN A 67 15.09 7.70 1.34
CA ASN A 67 15.20 9.06 0.81
C ASN A 67 15.95 10.00 1.79
N GLY A 68 16.95 10.71 1.26
CA GLY A 68 17.60 11.86 1.89
C GLY A 68 18.14 11.58 3.30
N PHE A 69 17.78 12.46 4.24
CA PHE A 69 18.20 12.43 5.64
C PHE A 69 17.98 11.07 6.32
N LEU A 70 16.91 10.36 5.95
CA LEU A 70 16.58 9.09 6.57
C LEU A 70 17.61 8.00 6.24
N LYS A 71 18.11 7.99 5.00
CA LYS A 71 19.21 7.09 4.61
C LYS A 71 20.45 7.36 5.46
N GLU A 72 20.84 8.63 5.55
CA GLU A 72 22.04 9.04 6.29
C GLU A 72 21.93 8.74 7.80
N ALA A 73 20.74 8.88 8.38
CA ALA A 73 20.50 8.56 9.78
C ALA A 73 20.59 7.04 10.02
N LEU A 74 20.01 6.23 9.11
CA LEU A 74 20.05 4.77 9.20
C LEU A 74 21.47 4.22 9.03
N GLU A 75 22.27 4.79 8.13
CA GLU A 75 23.66 4.37 7.90
C GLU A 75 24.56 4.52 9.14
N LYS A 76 24.19 5.39 10.10
CA LYS A 76 24.98 5.71 11.30
C LYS A 76 24.55 5.00 12.57
N ILE A 77 23.59 4.08 12.49
CA ILE A 77 23.17 3.27 13.66
C ILE A 77 24.32 2.32 14.02
N ASP A 78 24.84 2.45 15.24
CA ASP A 78 25.93 1.65 15.80
C ASP A 78 25.39 0.38 16.47
N PHE A 79 26.15 -0.73 16.43
CA PHE A 79 25.80 -2.04 16.99
C PHE A 79 26.81 -2.53 18.04
#